data_AF-A0A1B8V923-F1
#
_entry.id   AF-A0A1B8V923-F1
#
_cell.length_a   1.000
_cell.length_b   1.000
_cell.length_c   1.000
_cell.angle_alpha   90.00
_cell.angle_beta   90.00
_cell.angle_gamma   90.00
#
_symmetry.space_group_name_H-M   'P 1'
#
loop_
_entity.id
_entity.type
_entity.pdbx_description
1 polymer ?
#
loop_
_entity_poly.entity_id
_entity_poly.type
_entity_poly.pdbx_seq_one_letter_code
_entity_poly.pdbx_strand_id
1 'polypeptide(L)'
;MAWYLSFIDPGNAGGSVSIPESPPVVLLPIVYECPRCSAHFDSVQARRDHFFTAHPYRKPELLLRGQPLGNSETVIHTPVQAKDWLLGSCHRISLNGRMMDSDELFQTLAECRQGFHVLELSNQDAIERFELRFSIPELAELQRLEDIFNTLFLDNELSVDDVRRFAEACKPLKTANEYLEGVCQYLYGVLAKDQRGGTQLSHAQYKERFNRALEALRHVDRPLARTMRGIINFSFNGFVQPASQADAPALADAAGRFAGWAGKPGRGCVVARQEAQARLPIDHATDRILSWMALSGKRQERELDELQQISASSLWTAEDRTKTLVLWLEWGRTCRSTDELRQMARRLLNDAIFAGYAEQVLERMNQ
;
A
#
# COMPACT_ATOMS: atom_id res chain seq x y z
N MET A 1 71.39 22.72 -64.25
CA MET A 1 71.85 23.93 -63.52
C MET A 1 71.28 25.15 -64.22
N ALA A 2 70.51 25.94 -63.46
CA ALA A 2 70.15 27.34 -63.68
C ALA A 2 69.64 27.78 -65.08
N TRP A 3 68.35 27.49 -65.29
CA TRP A 3 67.29 28.36 -65.82
C TRP A 3 67.63 29.54 -66.75
N TYR A 4 67.37 29.30 -68.03
CA TYR A 4 66.95 30.27 -69.04
C TYR A 4 65.46 30.62 -68.82
N LEU A 5 65.14 31.89 -68.56
CA LEU A 5 63.81 32.50 -68.77
C LEU A 5 64.10 33.90 -69.34
N SER A 6 64.13 34.05 -70.67
CA SER A 6 62.98 34.42 -71.51
C SER A 6 62.50 35.85 -71.29
N PHE A 7 62.91 36.72 -72.22
CA PHE A 7 62.17 37.86 -72.76
C PHE A 7 60.68 37.92 -72.38
N ILE A 8 60.26 38.95 -71.63
CA ILE A 8 58.99 39.69 -71.82
C ILE A 8 59.27 41.19 -71.56
N ASP A 9 58.75 41.98 -72.48
CA ASP A 9 58.75 43.44 -72.69
C ASP A 9 58.29 44.29 -71.48
N PRO A 10 58.63 45.59 -71.37
CA PRO A 10 58.33 46.45 -70.22
C PRO A 10 56.86 46.88 -70.26
N GLY A 11 55.99 46.01 -69.75
CA GLY A 11 54.57 46.29 -69.57
C GLY A 11 54.31 47.14 -68.33
N ASN A 12 54.16 48.44 -68.52
CA ASN A 12 53.22 49.33 -67.82
C ASN A 12 52.81 48.93 -66.38
N ALA A 13 53.59 49.34 -65.38
CA ALA A 13 53.22 49.20 -63.95
C ALA A 13 52.94 50.56 -63.26
N GLY A 14 52.52 51.57 -64.03
CA GLY A 14 52.02 52.86 -63.53
C GLY A 14 50.51 52.87 -63.29
N GLY A 15 49.92 51.71 -62.97
CA GLY A 15 48.50 51.58 -62.69
C GLY A 15 48.23 51.53 -61.19
N SER A 16 47.91 52.67 -60.58
CA SER A 16 47.17 52.68 -59.31
C SER A 16 45.78 52.11 -59.58
N VAL A 17 45.61 50.80 -59.42
CA VAL A 17 44.27 50.20 -59.40
C VAL A 17 43.58 50.73 -58.16
N SER A 18 42.58 51.59 -58.35
CA SER A 18 41.68 51.98 -57.27
C SER A 18 41.00 50.72 -56.78
N ILE A 19 41.41 50.20 -55.62
CA ILE A 19 40.66 49.14 -54.94
C ILE A 19 39.31 49.80 -54.62
N PRO A 20 38.19 49.34 -55.19
CA PRO A 20 36.90 49.90 -54.81
C PRO A 20 36.74 49.64 -53.31
N GLU A 21 36.56 50.71 -52.54
CA GLU A 21 36.20 50.59 -51.12
C GLU A 21 34.98 49.68 -51.06
N SER A 22 35.16 48.47 -50.51
CA SER A 22 34.03 47.60 -50.25
C SER A 22 33.12 48.38 -49.32
N PRO A 23 31.81 48.49 -49.63
CA PRO A 23 30.90 49.24 -48.77
C PRO A 23 31.04 48.71 -47.35
N PRO A 24 31.06 49.58 -46.32
CA PRO A 24 31.23 49.15 -44.95
C PRO A 24 30.23 48.04 -44.66
N VAL A 25 30.74 46.85 -44.31
CA VAL A 25 29.88 45.75 -43.88
C VAL A 25 29.30 46.20 -42.54
N VAL A 26 28.07 46.70 -42.60
CA VAL A 26 27.29 46.98 -41.40
C VAL A 26 26.97 45.63 -40.79
N LEU A 27 27.76 45.23 -39.79
CA LEU A 27 27.43 44.07 -38.97
C LEU A 27 26.13 44.42 -38.24
N LEU A 28 25.01 43.90 -38.75
CA LEU A 28 23.73 44.01 -38.06
C LEU A 28 23.89 43.37 -36.68
N PRO A 29 23.37 44.00 -35.61
CA PRO A 29 23.44 43.43 -34.28
C PRO A 29 22.80 42.05 -34.27
N ILE A 30 23.47 41.08 -33.65
CA ILE A 30 22.92 39.73 -33.52
C ILE A 30 21.74 39.82 -32.55
N VAL A 31 20.53 39.73 -33.09
CA VAL A 31 19.30 39.70 -32.30
C VAL A 31 18.95 38.26 -31.98
N TYR A 32 18.73 37.97 -30.70
CA TYR A 32 18.29 36.66 -30.23
C TYR A 32 16.78 36.66 -30.01
N GLU A 33 16.06 35.93 -30.85
CA GLU A 33 14.60 35.77 -30.73
C GLU A 33 14.25 34.67 -29.72
N CYS A 34 13.17 34.87 -28.95
CA CYS A 34 12.61 33.83 -28.11
C CYS A 34 11.80 32.83 -28.96
N PRO A 35 11.96 31.52 -28.77
CA PRO A 35 11.21 30.52 -29.55
C PRO A 35 9.73 30.42 -29.19
N ARG A 36 9.29 31.06 -28.10
CA ARG A 36 7.92 30.99 -27.56
C ARG A 36 7.14 32.28 -27.62
N CYS A 37 7.83 33.41 -27.69
CA CYS A 37 7.21 34.73 -27.82
C CYS A 37 8.02 35.58 -28.80
N SER A 38 7.40 36.59 -29.37
CA SER A 38 8.04 37.50 -30.32
C SER A 38 8.99 38.51 -29.66
N ALA A 39 9.59 38.17 -28.50
CA ALA A 39 10.54 39.01 -27.80
C ALA A 39 11.95 38.85 -28.36
N HIS A 40 12.68 39.95 -28.38
CA HIS A 40 14.01 40.08 -28.95
C HIS A 40 15.00 40.49 -27.86
N PHE A 41 16.21 39.92 -27.88
CA PHE A 41 17.24 40.15 -26.87
C PHE A 41 18.59 40.42 -27.50
N ASP A 42 19.35 41.32 -26.88
CA ASP A 42 20.70 41.71 -27.33
C ASP A 42 21.80 40.74 -26.86
N SER A 43 21.44 39.74 -26.03
CA SER A 43 22.36 38.71 -25.56
C SER A 43 21.69 37.35 -25.32
N VAL A 44 22.47 36.27 -25.45
CA VAL A 44 22.01 34.90 -25.14
C VAL A 44 21.59 34.75 -23.69
N GLN A 45 22.26 35.44 -22.75
CA GLN A 45 21.96 35.38 -21.32
C GLN A 45 20.59 36.02 -21.02
N ALA A 46 20.31 37.21 -21.58
CA ALA A 46 19.02 37.87 -21.42
C ALA A 46 17.87 37.03 -22.02
N ARG A 47 18.09 36.39 -23.17
CA ARG A 47 17.12 35.43 -23.75
C ARG A 47 16.88 34.24 -22.81
N ARG A 48 17.93 33.68 -22.21
CA ARG A 48 17.82 32.55 -21.28
C ARG A 48 17.05 32.93 -20.02
N ASP A 49 17.41 34.04 -19.39
CA ASP A 49 16.76 34.51 -18.17
C ASP A 49 15.27 34.82 -18.41
N HIS A 50 14.95 35.43 -19.55
CA HIS A 50 13.58 35.60 -20.00
C HIS A 50 12.86 34.25 -20.20
N PHE A 51 13.48 33.30 -20.91
CA PHE A 51 12.86 32.00 -21.18
C PHE A 51 12.53 31.25 -19.87
N PHE A 52 13.42 31.26 -18.89
CA PHE A 52 13.20 30.61 -17.59
C PHE A 52 12.12 31.31 -16.74
N THR A 53 12.01 32.63 -16.82
CA THR A 53 11.09 33.41 -15.96
C THR A 53 9.71 33.57 -16.58
N ALA A 54 9.63 33.87 -17.87
CA ALA A 54 8.38 34.14 -18.60
C ALA A 54 7.71 32.86 -19.13
N HIS A 55 8.49 31.80 -19.35
CA HIS A 55 7.99 30.51 -19.84
C HIS A 55 8.38 29.37 -18.91
N PRO A 56 7.92 29.38 -17.65
CA PRO A 56 8.21 28.31 -16.72
C PRO A 56 7.70 26.99 -17.30
N TYR A 57 8.58 26.00 -17.35
CA TYR A 57 8.23 24.65 -17.77
C TYR A 57 7.12 24.13 -16.86
N ARG A 58 5.96 23.82 -17.45
CA ARG A 58 4.84 23.20 -16.74
C ARG A 58 4.63 21.82 -17.32
N LYS A 59 4.71 20.79 -16.49
CA LYS A 59 4.36 19.44 -16.88
C LYS A 59 2.82 19.28 -16.83
N PRO A 60 2.18 18.58 -17.78
CA PRO A 60 0.79 18.17 -17.65
C PRO A 60 0.63 17.27 -16.42
N GLU A 61 -0.34 17.59 -15.57
CA GLU A 61 -0.60 16.87 -14.33
C GLU A 61 -2.03 16.33 -14.32
N LEU A 62 -2.18 15.13 -13.78
CA LEU A 62 -3.47 14.50 -13.50
C LEU A 62 -3.55 14.26 -12.00
N LEU A 63 -4.62 14.73 -11.37
CA LEU A 63 -4.87 14.47 -9.96
C LEU A 63 -6.15 13.66 -9.80
N LEU A 64 -6.09 12.67 -8.92
CA LEU A 64 -7.24 11.89 -8.47
C LEU A 64 -7.46 12.16 -6.99
N ARG A 65 -8.62 12.72 -6.62
CA ARG A 65 -8.99 13.11 -5.25
C ARG A 65 -7.93 13.99 -4.58
N GLY A 66 -7.34 14.90 -5.35
CA GLY A 66 -6.30 15.83 -4.90
C GLY A 66 -4.90 15.23 -4.78
N GLN A 67 -4.69 13.97 -5.16
CA GLN A 67 -3.37 13.34 -5.21
C GLN A 67 -2.84 13.32 -6.65
N PRO A 68 -1.63 13.85 -6.93
CA PRO A 68 -1.05 13.79 -8.26
C PRO A 68 -0.70 12.34 -8.61
N LEU A 69 -1.09 11.93 -9.81
CA LEU A 69 -0.71 10.63 -10.37
C LEU A 69 0.69 10.73 -10.97
N GLY A 70 1.49 9.68 -10.74
CA GLY A 70 2.80 9.53 -11.35
C GLY A 70 2.70 8.86 -12.72
N ASN A 71 3.86 8.71 -13.37
CA ASN A 71 3.98 8.02 -14.66
C ASN A 71 3.94 6.48 -14.55
N SER A 72 3.70 5.95 -13.35
CA SER A 72 3.57 4.51 -13.09
C SER A 72 2.11 4.05 -13.21
N GLU A 73 1.91 2.75 -13.44
CA GLU A 73 0.58 2.14 -13.43
C GLU A 73 -0.17 2.49 -12.13
N THR A 74 -1.34 3.09 -12.28
CA THR A 74 -2.24 3.44 -11.19
C THR A 74 -3.45 2.53 -11.24
N VAL A 75 -3.65 1.73 -10.19
CA VAL A 75 -4.80 0.82 -10.09
C VAL A 75 -5.91 1.47 -9.25
N ILE A 76 -7.12 1.51 -9.82
CA ILE A 76 -8.31 2.12 -9.24
C ILE A 76 -9.27 1.01 -8.82
N HIS A 77 -9.45 0.87 -7.51
CA HIS A 77 -10.30 -0.17 -6.91
C HIS A 77 -11.65 0.36 -6.40
N THR A 78 -11.85 1.67 -6.43
CA THR A 78 -13.10 2.31 -5.98
C THR A 78 -13.73 3.09 -7.12
N PRO A 79 -15.08 3.11 -7.25
CA PRO A 79 -15.76 3.98 -8.19
C PRO A 79 -15.30 5.43 -8.03
N VAL A 80 -14.99 6.07 -9.14
CA VAL A 80 -14.60 7.48 -9.21
C VAL A 80 -15.73 8.29 -9.84
N GLN A 81 -15.87 9.53 -9.40
CA GLN A 81 -16.80 10.48 -10.03
C GLN A 81 -16.02 11.46 -10.90
N ALA A 82 -16.70 12.10 -11.87
CA ALA A 82 -16.05 13.10 -12.73
C ALA A 82 -15.37 14.21 -11.91
N LYS A 83 -15.98 14.62 -10.79
CA LYS A 83 -15.44 15.63 -9.85
C LYS A 83 -14.18 15.21 -9.09
N ASP A 84 -13.88 13.91 -9.06
CA ASP A 84 -12.69 13.39 -8.36
C ASP A 84 -11.42 13.67 -9.18
N TRP A 85 -11.57 14.00 -10.46
CA TRP A 85 -10.47 14.24 -11.39
C TRP A 85 -10.18 15.73 -11.54
N LEU A 86 -8.90 16.08 -11.59
CA LEU A 86 -8.44 17.41 -11.91
C LEU A 86 -7.28 17.33 -12.90
N LEU A 87 -7.25 18.27 -13.85
CA LEU A 87 -6.18 18.43 -14.83
C LEU A 87 -5.38 19.70 -14.56
N GLY A 88 -4.07 19.59 -14.61
CA GLY A 88 -3.14 20.70 -14.52
C GLY A 88 -2.37 20.90 -15.83
N SER A 89 -2.25 22.15 -16.29
CA SER A 89 -1.36 22.56 -17.39
C SER A 89 -1.43 21.70 -18.65
N CYS A 90 -2.64 21.35 -19.12
CA CYS A 90 -2.87 20.50 -20.29
C CYS A 90 -3.59 21.25 -21.42
N HIS A 91 -3.25 20.95 -22.68
CA HIS A 91 -3.91 21.49 -23.88
C HIS A 91 -4.53 20.41 -24.77
N ARG A 92 -4.01 19.18 -24.72
CA ARG A 92 -4.43 18.07 -25.56
C ARG A 92 -4.50 16.80 -24.73
N ILE A 93 -5.63 16.13 -24.82
CA ILE A 93 -5.97 14.94 -24.05
C ILE A 93 -6.28 13.81 -25.03
N SER A 94 -5.64 12.66 -24.84
CA SER A 94 -5.96 11.45 -25.59
C SER A 94 -6.14 10.27 -24.61
N LEU A 95 -7.22 9.52 -24.75
CA LEU A 95 -7.47 8.29 -24.01
C LEU A 95 -7.51 7.12 -24.98
N ASN A 96 -6.64 6.13 -24.80
CA ASN A 96 -6.46 5.00 -25.70
C ASN A 96 -6.26 5.43 -27.17
N GLY A 97 -5.57 6.56 -27.38
CA GLY A 97 -5.33 7.15 -28.70
C GLY A 97 -6.49 7.96 -29.30
N ARG A 98 -7.66 8.03 -28.63
CA ARG A 98 -8.77 8.89 -29.03
C ARG A 98 -8.66 10.26 -28.35
N MET A 99 -8.60 11.30 -29.16
CA MET A 99 -8.67 12.69 -28.69
C MET A 99 -10.06 13.00 -28.13
N MET A 100 -10.11 13.65 -26.97
CA MET A 100 -11.34 14.05 -26.29
C MET A 100 -11.13 15.34 -25.50
N ASP A 101 -12.21 15.98 -25.07
CA ASP A 101 -12.15 17.12 -24.15
C ASP A 101 -12.07 16.66 -22.67
N SER A 102 -11.88 17.60 -21.76
CA SER A 102 -11.73 17.29 -20.33
C SER A 102 -13.00 16.71 -19.71
N ASP A 103 -14.17 17.18 -20.13
CA ASP A 103 -15.44 16.77 -19.54
C ASP A 103 -15.81 15.36 -20.03
N GLU A 104 -15.65 15.09 -21.33
CA GLU A 104 -15.77 13.76 -21.95
C GLU A 104 -14.79 12.77 -21.32
N LEU A 105 -13.55 13.18 -21.06
CA LEU A 105 -12.57 12.35 -20.34
C LEU A 105 -13.10 11.95 -18.97
N PHE A 106 -13.52 12.92 -18.15
CA PHE A 106 -13.92 12.65 -16.77
C PHE A 106 -15.19 11.80 -16.69
N GLN A 107 -16.14 11.99 -17.61
CA GLN A 107 -17.31 11.11 -17.71
C GLN A 107 -16.91 9.69 -18.12
N THR A 108 -16.06 9.55 -19.13
CA THR A 108 -15.58 8.24 -19.59
C THR A 108 -14.85 7.49 -18.46
N LEU A 109 -13.96 8.17 -17.73
CA LEU A 109 -13.25 7.58 -16.58
C LEU A 109 -14.19 7.23 -15.42
N ALA A 110 -15.27 7.98 -15.22
CA ALA A 110 -16.28 7.72 -14.19
C ALA A 110 -17.18 6.52 -14.53
N GLU A 111 -17.35 6.19 -15.81
CA GLU A 111 -18.09 5.01 -16.26
C GLU A 111 -17.25 3.74 -16.23
N CYS A 112 -15.93 3.85 -16.35
CA CYS A 112 -15.03 2.70 -16.28
C CYS A 112 -15.16 1.94 -14.95
N ARG A 113 -15.29 0.62 -15.05
CA ARG A 113 -15.29 -0.30 -13.90
C ARG A 113 -14.16 -1.31 -13.98
N GLN A 114 -13.82 -1.73 -15.18
CA GLN A 114 -12.83 -2.77 -15.47
C GLN A 114 -12.03 -2.35 -16.70
N GLY A 115 -10.75 -2.71 -16.73
CA GLY A 115 -9.90 -2.60 -17.92
C GLY A 115 -8.66 -1.75 -17.74
N PHE A 116 -7.84 -1.70 -18.80
CA PHE A 116 -6.61 -0.94 -18.86
C PHE A 116 -6.78 0.23 -19.84
N HIS A 117 -6.42 1.43 -19.40
CA HIS A 117 -6.57 2.65 -20.16
C HIS A 117 -5.27 3.44 -20.13
N VAL A 118 -4.80 3.84 -21.32
CA VAL A 118 -3.62 4.69 -21.48
C VAL A 118 -4.11 6.10 -21.74
N LEU A 119 -3.78 7.02 -20.84
CA LEU A 119 -4.07 8.44 -20.99
C LEU A 119 -2.79 9.18 -21.35
N GLU A 120 -2.84 9.97 -22.41
CA GLU A 120 -1.75 10.86 -22.81
C GLU A 120 -2.22 12.30 -22.69
N LEU A 121 -1.53 13.05 -21.83
CA LEU A 121 -1.74 14.48 -21.61
C LEU A 121 -0.58 15.23 -22.24
N SER A 122 -0.87 16.25 -23.02
CA SER A 122 0.18 17.07 -23.63
C SER A 122 -0.12 18.54 -23.53
N ASN A 123 0.96 19.31 -23.45
CA ASN A 123 0.95 20.76 -23.59
C ASN A 123 2.05 21.18 -24.57
N GLN A 124 2.40 22.46 -24.59
CA GLN A 124 3.43 22.99 -25.51
C GLN A 124 4.85 22.51 -25.16
N ASP A 125 5.04 21.94 -23.98
CA ASP A 125 6.34 21.73 -23.34
C ASP A 125 6.66 20.25 -23.15
N ALA A 126 5.64 19.44 -22.92
CA ALA A 126 5.77 18.05 -22.53
C ALA A 126 4.56 17.21 -22.94
N ILE A 127 4.82 15.91 -23.07
CA ILE A 127 3.82 14.86 -23.23
C ILE A 127 4.03 13.90 -22.07
N GLU A 128 2.95 13.61 -21.35
CA GLU A 128 2.92 12.74 -20.20
C GLU A 128 1.94 11.61 -20.43
N ARG A 129 2.37 10.40 -20.08
CA ARG A 129 1.59 9.18 -20.27
C ARG A 129 1.28 8.57 -18.91
N PHE A 130 0.01 8.30 -18.68
CA PHE A 130 -0.54 7.70 -17.48
C PHE A 130 -1.18 6.37 -17.84
N GLU A 131 -0.86 5.33 -17.07
CA GLU A 131 -1.42 4.01 -17.25
C GLU A 131 -2.41 3.74 -16.12
N LEU A 132 -3.70 3.71 -16.45
CA LEU A 132 -4.80 3.59 -15.50
C LEU A 132 -5.43 2.20 -15.63
N ARG A 133 -5.44 1.44 -14.54
CA ARG A 133 -6.10 0.14 -14.49
C ARG A 133 -7.31 0.21 -13.57
N PHE A 134 -8.50 0.01 -14.12
CA PHE A 134 -9.73 -0.10 -13.35
C PHE A 134 -9.95 -1.57 -12.95
N SER A 135 -10.06 -1.80 -11.64
CA SER A 135 -10.33 -3.10 -11.03
C SER A 135 -11.36 -2.91 -9.92
N ILE A 136 -12.55 -2.42 -10.30
CA ILE A 136 -13.63 -2.14 -9.36
C ILE A 136 -14.53 -3.38 -9.25
N PRO A 137 -14.54 -4.07 -8.10
CA PRO A 137 -15.33 -5.28 -7.93
C PRO A 137 -16.84 -4.99 -7.90
N GLU A 138 -17.63 -5.88 -8.48
CA GLU A 138 -19.08 -5.83 -8.37
C GLU A 138 -19.54 -6.29 -6.98
N LEU A 139 -20.39 -5.49 -6.33
CA LEU A 139 -20.88 -5.79 -4.99
C LEU A 139 -21.60 -7.15 -4.91
N ALA A 140 -22.35 -7.52 -5.95
CA ALA A 140 -23.06 -8.79 -6.02
C ALA A 140 -22.10 -9.99 -6.09
N GLU A 141 -20.96 -9.86 -6.79
CA GLU A 141 -19.95 -10.90 -6.83
C GLU A 141 -19.21 -11.02 -5.49
N LEU A 142 -18.90 -9.89 -4.83
CA LEU A 142 -18.31 -9.90 -3.49
C LEU A 142 -19.21 -10.60 -2.47
N GLN A 143 -20.53 -10.33 -2.51
CA GLN A 143 -21.51 -10.99 -1.66
C GLN A 143 -21.57 -12.50 -1.92
N ARG A 144 -21.64 -12.92 -3.18
CA ARG A 144 -21.64 -14.36 -3.54
C ARG A 144 -20.39 -15.08 -3.05
N LEU A 145 -19.23 -14.44 -3.11
CA LEU A 145 -17.99 -15.00 -2.59
C LEU A 145 -18.10 -15.28 -1.09
N GLU A 146 -18.62 -14.32 -0.32
CA GLU A 146 -18.85 -14.49 1.12
C GLU A 146 -19.89 -15.58 1.42
N ASP A 147 -20.94 -15.72 0.61
CA ASP A 147 -21.95 -16.78 0.75
C ASP A 147 -21.35 -18.17 0.51
N ILE A 148 -20.53 -18.33 -0.54
CA ILE A 148 -19.81 -19.57 -0.83
C ILE A 148 -18.84 -19.89 0.32
N PHE A 149 -18.12 -18.88 0.80
CA PHE A 149 -17.21 -19.03 1.93
C PHE A 149 -17.94 -19.55 3.17
N ASN A 150 -19.05 -18.90 3.54
CA ASN A 150 -19.84 -19.26 4.71
C ASN A 150 -20.45 -20.67 4.58
N THR A 151 -20.73 -21.14 3.35
CA THR A 151 -21.26 -22.49 3.13
C THR A 151 -20.17 -23.56 3.29
N LEU A 152 -18.93 -23.28 2.87
CA LEU A 152 -17.85 -24.27 2.86
C LEU A 152 -17.10 -24.37 4.20
N PHE A 153 -17.04 -23.30 5.00
CA PHE A 153 -16.18 -23.24 6.18
C PHE A 153 -16.93 -23.20 7.53
N LEU A 154 -18.12 -23.79 7.62
CA LEU A 154 -18.96 -23.77 8.83
C LEU A 154 -18.32 -24.45 10.06
N ASP A 155 -17.49 -25.48 9.85
CA ASP A 155 -17.05 -26.41 10.90
C ASP A 155 -15.60 -26.20 11.37
N ASN A 156 -14.92 -25.12 10.96
CA ASN A 156 -13.57 -24.75 11.40
C ASN A 156 -12.44 -25.79 11.09
N GLU A 157 -12.78 -26.91 10.46
CA GLU A 157 -11.85 -27.88 9.90
C GLU A 157 -11.42 -27.41 8.49
N LEU A 158 -10.24 -26.81 8.42
CA LEU A 158 -9.68 -26.31 7.17
C LEU A 158 -8.69 -27.32 6.58
N SER A 159 -8.89 -27.71 5.32
CA SER A 159 -7.94 -28.50 4.53
C SER A 159 -7.53 -27.79 3.24
N VAL A 160 -6.41 -28.21 2.63
CA VAL A 160 -5.98 -27.71 1.31
C VAL A 160 -7.04 -27.97 0.24
N ASP A 161 -7.76 -29.09 0.32
CA ASP A 161 -8.78 -29.44 -0.66
C ASP A 161 -10.03 -28.56 -0.53
N ASP A 162 -10.37 -28.08 0.67
CA ASP A 162 -11.47 -27.13 0.86
C ASP A 162 -11.12 -25.76 0.27
N VAL A 163 -9.86 -25.32 0.41
CA VAL A 163 -9.38 -24.08 -0.25
C VAL A 163 -9.46 -24.22 -1.78
N ARG A 164 -9.11 -25.39 -2.33
CA ARG A 164 -9.23 -25.67 -3.77
C ARG A 164 -10.68 -25.67 -4.24
N ARG A 165 -11.58 -26.33 -3.50
CA ARG A 165 -13.03 -26.34 -3.79
C ARG A 165 -13.61 -24.93 -3.76
N PHE A 166 -13.22 -24.13 -2.78
CA PHE A 166 -13.60 -22.72 -2.68
C PHE A 166 -13.13 -21.90 -3.89
N ALA A 167 -11.86 -22.06 -4.28
CA ALA A 167 -11.31 -21.39 -5.45
C ALA A 167 -12.04 -21.75 -6.76
N GLU A 168 -12.34 -23.04 -6.97
CA GLU A 168 -13.09 -23.49 -8.15
C GLU A 168 -14.54 -22.99 -8.13
N ALA A 169 -15.20 -22.97 -6.95
CA ALA A 169 -16.56 -22.44 -6.81
C ALA A 169 -16.63 -20.92 -7.11
N CYS A 170 -15.57 -20.17 -6.82
CA CYS A 170 -15.50 -18.72 -7.06
C CYS A 170 -14.99 -18.35 -8.46
N LYS A 171 -14.51 -19.30 -9.27
CA LYS A 171 -14.01 -19.07 -10.63
C LYS A 171 -14.95 -18.30 -11.58
N PRO A 172 -16.30 -18.43 -11.48
CA PRO A 172 -17.21 -17.62 -12.28
C PRO A 172 -17.22 -16.12 -11.94
N LEU A 173 -16.71 -15.72 -10.77
CA LEU A 173 -16.73 -14.34 -10.25
C LEU A 173 -15.53 -13.55 -10.78
N LYS A 174 -15.68 -12.86 -11.91
CA LYS A 174 -14.55 -12.28 -12.64
C LYS A 174 -13.99 -11.00 -12.00
N THR A 175 -14.83 -10.23 -11.34
CA THR A 175 -14.47 -8.95 -10.73
C THR A 175 -13.98 -9.11 -9.29
N ALA A 176 -14.27 -10.26 -8.66
CA ALA A 176 -13.85 -10.59 -7.29
C ALA A 176 -12.50 -11.33 -7.19
N ASN A 177 -11.73 -11.44 -8.28
CA ASN A 177 -10.47 -12.22 -8.30
C ASN A 177 -9.43 -11.77 -7.27
N GLU A 178 -9.22 -10.46 -7.10
CA GLU A 178 -8.30 -9.94 -6.07
C GLU A 178 -8.79 -10.28 -4.66
N TYR A 179 -10.11 -10.26 -4.45
CA TYR A 179 -10.70 -10.63 -3.17
C TYR A 179 -10.54 -12.13 -2.90
N LEU A 180 -10.83 -12.97 -3.90
CA LEU A 180 -10.62 -14.41 -3.85
C LEU A 180 -9.17 -14.76 -3.53
N GLU A 181 -8.22 -14.12 -4.20
CA GLU A 181 -6.79 -14.31 -3.94
C GLU A 181 -6.45 -13.95 -2.49
N GLY A 182 -6.93 -12.80 -2.00
CA GLY A 182 -6.73 -12.40 -0.61
C GLY A 182 -7.27 -13.41 0.42
N VAL A 183 -8.47 -13.94 0.17
CA VAL A 183 -9.08 -14.97 1.03
C VAL A 183 -8.29 -16.28 0.97
N CYS A 184 -7.89 -16.74 -0.23
CA CYS A 184 -7.08 -17.94 -0.39
C CYS A 184 -5.73 -17.82 0.32
N GLN A 185 -5.04 -16.68 0.17
CA GLN A 185 -3.77 -16.42 0.85
C GLN A 185 -3.93 -16.42 2.37
N TYR A 186 -5.04 -15.88 2.89
CA TYR A 186 -5.37 -15.98 4.32
C TYR A 186 -5.51 -17.44 4.77
N LEU A 187 -6.32 -18.24 4.09
CA LEU A 187 -6.55 -19.65 4.43
C LEU A 187 -5.26 -20.49 4.37
N TYR A 188 -4.45 -20.29 3.33
CA TYR A 188 -3.13 -20.93 3.25
C TYR A 188 -2.17 -20.46 4.36
N GLY A 189 -2.27 -19.21 4.79
CA GLY A 189 -1.52 -18.68 5.93
C GLY A 189 -1.92 -19.37 7.24
N VAL A 190 -3.22 -19.58 7.48
CA VAL A 190 -3.72 -20.33 8.64
C VAL A 190 -3.23 -21.79 8.61
N LEU A 191 -3.34 -22.46 7.47
CA LEU A 191 -2.83 -23.83 7.29
C LEU A 191 -1.32 -23.93 7.53
N ALA A 192 -0.54 -22.99 7.00
CA ALA A 192 0.91 -22.94 7.19
C ALA A 192 1.28 -22.67 8.65
N LYS A 193 0.54 -21.81 9.35
CA LYS A 193 0.78 -21.53 10.78
C LYS A 193 0.47 -22.73 11.67
N ASP A 194 -0.63 -23.44 11.40
CA ASP A 194 -1.03 -24.60 12.20
C ASP A 194 -0.34 -25.91 11.80
N GLN A 195 0.35 -25.92 10.65
CA GLN A 195 0.93 -27.15 10.05
C GLN A 195 -0.10 -28.30 9.97
N ARG A 196 -1.35 -27.95 9.59
CA ARG A 196 -2.48 -28.90 9.49
C ARG A 196 -3.06 -28.98 8.07
N GLY A 197 -4.04 -29.86 7.88
CA GLY A 197 -4.85 -29.90 6.66
C GLY A 197 -4.10 -30.35 5.39
N GLY A 198 -3.02 -31.11 5.54
CA GLY A 198 -2.23 -31.65 4.43
C GLY A 198 -1.36 -30.63 3.69
N THR A 199 -1.10 -29.47 4.30
CA THR A 199 -0.24 -28.44 3.68
C THR A 199 1.21 -28.90 3.53
N GLN A 200 1.82 -28.56 2.39
CA GLN A 200 3.27 -28.71 2.16
C GLN A 200 4.03 -27.42 2.49
N LEU A 201 3.33 -26.37 2.92
CA LEU A 201 3.93 -25.09 3.25
C LEU A 201 4.68 -25.19 4.58
N SER A 202 5.88 -24.62 4.62
CA SER A 202 6.64 -24.54 5.86
C SER A 202 6.02 -23.52 6.80
N HIS A 203 6.24 -23.71 8.10
CA HIS A 203 5.72 -22.78 9.11
C HIS A 203 6.18 -21.34 8.82
N ALA A 204 7.43 -21.12 8.40
CA ALA A 204 7.96 -19.78 8.09
C ALA A 204 7.20 -19.03 6.99
N GLN A 205 6.53 -19.74 6.08
CA GLN A 205 5.79 -19.14 4.96
C GLN A 205 4.47 -18.48 5.39
N TYR A 206 3.98 -18.71 6.61
CA TYR A 206 2.72 -18.12 7.08
C TYR A 206 2.74 -16.58 6.99
N LYS A 207 3.89 -15.96 7.33
CA LYS A 207 4.06 -14.50 7.32
C LYS A 207 3.91 -13.91 5.93
N GLU A 208 4.54 -14.56 4.94
CA GLU A 208 4.47 -14.14 3.55
C GLU A 208 3.02 -14.22 3.03
N ARG A 209 2.33 -15.32 3.33
CA ARG A 209 0.93 -15.54 2.95
C ARG A 209 0.00 -14.50 3.56
N PHE A 210 0.17 -14.21 4.84
CA PHE A 210 -0.58 -13.16 5.53
C PHE A 210 -0.30 -11.76 4.97
N ASN A 211 0.95 -11.43 4.61
CA ASN A 211 1.25 -10.14 3.98
C ASN A 211 0.59 -10.01 2.60
N ARG A 212 0.62 -11.07 1.78
CA ARG A 212 -0.09 -11.09 0.48
C ARG A 212 -1.60 -10.95 0.67
N ALA A 213 -2.16 -11.59 1.69
CA ALA A 213 -3.57 -11.44 2.04
C ALA A 213 -3.90 -10.00 2.46
N LEU A 214 -3.09 -9.36 3.29
CA LEU A 214 -3.29 -7.95 3.66
C LEU A 214 -3.25 -7.02 2.45
N GLU A 215 -2.32 -7.24 1.52
CA GLU A 215 -2.19 -6.43 0.31
C GLU A 215 -3.41 -6.57 -0.61
N ALA A 216 -3.86 -7.80 -0.87
CA ALA A 216 -5.03 -8.07 -1.70
C ALA A 216 -6.33 -7.55 -1.06
N LEU A 217 -6.47 -7.68 0.27
CA LEU A 217 -7.66 -7.27 1.00
C LEU A 217 -7.70 -5.77 1.34
N ARG A 218 -6.65 -4.99 1.06
CA ARG A 218 -6.55 -3.58 1.52
C ARG A 218 -7.68 -2.70 0.97
N HIS A 219 -8.10 -2.94 -0.27
CA HIS A 219 -9.09 -2.13 -0.99
C HIS A 219 -10.52 -2.66 -0.90
N VAL A 220 -10.72 -3.83 -0.27
CA VAL A 220 -12.03 -4.46 -0.11
C VAL A 220 -12.66 -4.02 1.20
N ASP A 221 -13.70 -3.19 1.13
CA ASP A 221 -14.49 -2.80 2.30
C ASP A 221 -15.70 -3.73 2.50
N ARG A 222 -15.41 -4.93 3.01
CA ARG A 222 -16.41 -5.95 3.35
C ARG A 222 -16.20 -6.49 4.77
N PRO A 223 -17.27 -6.92 5.47
CA PRO A 223 -17.18 -7.48 6.82
C PRO A 223 -16.16 -8.61 6.98
N LEU A 224 -16.17 -9.58 6.05
CA LEU A 224 -15.27 -10.72 6.08
C LEU A 224 -13.81 -10.29 5.89
N ALA A 225 -13.54 -9.42 4.91
CA ALA A 225 -12.22 -8.85 4.66
C ALA A 225 -11.69 -8.04 5.86
N ARG A 226 -12.54 -7.20 6.48
CA ARG A 226 -12.19 -6.45 7.70
C ARG A 226 -11.81 -7.37 8.85
N THR A 227 -12.51 -8.50 8.99
CA THR A 227 -12.23 -9.46 10.05
C THR A 227 -10.94 -10.24 9.79
N MET A 228 -10.71 -10.75 8.57
CA MET A 228 -9.46 -11.41 8.19
C MET A 228 -8.23 -10.52 8.40
N ARG A 229 -8.29 -9.25 7.96
CA ARG A 229 -7.22 -8.28 8.22
C ARG A 229 -6.97 -8.08 9.72
N GLY A 230 -8.05 -8.04 10.51
CA GLY A 230 -7.96 -7.96 11.97
C GLY A 230 -7.29 -9.18 12.60
N ILE A 231 -7.60 -10.39 12.14
CA ILE A 231 -6.97 -11.62 12.63
C ILE A 231 -5.48 -11.65 12.29
N ILE A 232 -5.12 -11.30 11.04
CA ILE A 232 -3.72 -11.22 10.63
C ILE A 232 -2.96 -10.19 11.47
N ASN A 233 -3.52 -9.00 11.63
CA ASN A 233 -2.92 -7.93 12.44
C ASN A 233 -2.75 -8.37 13.90
N PHE A 234 -3.75 -9.02 14.47
CA PHE A 234 -3.66 -9.59 15.82
C PHE A 234 -2.54 -10.64 15.90
N SER A 235 -2.46 -11.56 14.93
CA SER A 235 -1.37 -12.53 14.80
C SER A 235 0.01 -11.86 14.86
N PHE A 236 0.19 -10.74 14.14
CA PHE A 236 1.45 -9.97 14.12
C PHE A 236 1.64 -8.97 15.28
N ASN A 237 0.84 -9.05 16.35
CA ASN A 237 0.85 -8.08 17.47
C ASN A 237 0.55 -6.62 17.04
N GLY A 238 -0.08 -6.44 15.88
CA GLY A 238 -0.59 -5.17 15.38
C GLY A 238 -1.98 -4.87 15.93
N PHE A 239 -2.07 -4.35 17.15
CA PHE A 239 -3.37 -4.10 17.81
C PHE A 239 -4.10 -2.81 17.39
N VAL A 240 -3.66 -2.15 16.31
CA VAL A 240 -4.33 -0.93 15.81
C VAL A 240 -5.59 -1.35 15.08
N GLN A 241 -6.75 -1.17 15.73
CA GLN A 241 -8.03 -1.50 15.13
C GLN A 241 -8.73 -0.27 14.52
N PRO A 242 -9.29 -0.38 13.30
CA PRO A 242 -10.27 0.58 12.82
C PRO A 242 -11.54 0.53 13.69
N ALA A 243 -12.19 1.67 13.87
CA ALA A 243 -13.20 1.96 14.90
C ALA A 243 -14.52 1.14 14.85
N SER A 244 -14.61 0.06 14.09
CA SER A 244 -15.81 -0.80 14.03
C SER A 244 -15.47 -2.20 13.52
N GLN A 245 -15.12 -3.11 14.44
CA GLN A 245 -15.18 -4.57 14.22
C GLN A 245 -16.45 -5.15 14.86
N ALA A 246 -17.61 -4.65 14.45
CA ALA A 246 -18.90 -5.21 14.88
C ALA A 246 -19.00 -6.71 14.56
N ASP A 247 -18.35 -7.14 13.48
CA ASP A 247 -18.41 -8.50 12.93
C ASP A 247 -17.56 -9.54 13.71
N ALA A 248 -16.69 -9.10 14.62
CA ALA A 248 -15.84 -9.97 15.43
C ALA A 248 -15.59 -9.38 16.84
N PRO A 249 -16.61 -9.35 17.71
CA PRO A 249 -16.55 -8.65 19.00
C PRO A 249 -15.48 -9.22 19.95
N ALA A 250 -15.28 -10.54 19.95
CA ALA A 250 -14.28 -11.20 20.80
C ALA A 250 -12.84 -10.80 20.41
N LEU A 251 -12.56 -10.73 19.11
CA LEU A 251 -11.27 -10.29 18.59
C LEU A 251 -11.05 -8.80 18.89
N ALA A 252 -12.09 -7.98 18.74
CA ALA A 252 -12.03 -6.56 19.03
C ALA A 252 -11.75 -6.27 20.51
N ASP A 253 -12.43 -6.96 21.43
CA ASP A 253 -12.16 -6.87 22.87
C ASP A 253 -10.73 -7.32 23.20
N ALA A 254 -10.30 -8.47 22.66
CA ALA A 254 -8.96 -8.97 22.90
C ALA A 254 -7.89 -7.99 22.40
N ALA A 255 -7.98 -7.52 21.16
CA ALA A 255 -7.06 -6.55 20.60
C ALA A 255 -7.08 -5.22 21.36
N GLY A 256 -8.25 -4.75 21.82
CA GLY A 256 -8.38 -3.56 22.64
C GLY A 256 -7.63 -3.66 23.96
N ARG A 257 -7.73 -4.81 24.66
CA ARG A 257 -6.99 -5.07 25.90
C ARG A 257 -5.48 -5.13 25.67
N PHE A 258 -5.04 -5.85 24.63
CA PHE A 258 -3.62 -5.90 24.27
C PHE A 258 -3.07 -4.54 23.82
N ALA A 259 -3.86 -3.73 23.11
CA ALA A 259 -3.49 -2.35 22.77
C ALA A 259 -3.30 -1.49 24.02
N GLY A 260 -4.19 -1.64 25.02
CA GLY A 260 -4.06 -0.97 26.31
C GLY A 260 -2.80 -1.36 27.06
N TRP A 261 -2.47 -2.66 27.11
CA TRP A 261 -1.21 -3.12 27.68
C TRP A 261 0.00 -2.62 26.89
N ALA A 262 -0.07 -2.58 25.56
CA ALA A 262 0.99 -2.00 24.71
C ALA A 262 1.10 -0.46 24.80
N GLY A 263 0.37 0.22 25.70
CA GLY A 263 0.43 1.66 25.89
C GLY A 263 -0.19 2.48 24.75
N LYS A 264 -0.95 1.84 23.85
CA LYS A 264 -1.67 2.54 22.78
C LYS A 264 -3.03 2.98 23.30
N PRO A 265 -3.50 4.19 22.97
CA PRO A 265 -4.82 4.65 23.40
C PRO A 265 -5.89 3.72 22.81
N GLY A 266 -6.38 2.80 23.62
CA GLY A 266 -7.52 1.96 23.28
C GLY A 266 -8.74 2.88 23.17
N ARG A 267 -9.24 3.09 21.95
CA ARG A 267 -10.61 3.60 21.81
C ARG A 267 -11.50 2.48 22.30
N GLY A 268 -12.04 2.63 23.51
CA GLY A 268 -12.95 1.67 24.11
C GLY A 268 -14.09 1.37 23.14
N CYS A 269 -14.13 0.16 22.63
CA CYS A 269 -15.22 -0.28 21.78
C CYS A 269 -16.29 -0.85 22.72
N VAL A 270 -17.31 -0.06 23.03
CA VAL A 270 -18.53 -0.58 23.67
C VAL A 270 -19.29 -1.33 22.58
N VAL A 271 -18.94 -2.59 22.35
CA VAL A 271 -19.66 -3.45 21.40
C VAL A 271 -20.78 -4.13 22.16
N ALA A 272 -22.03 -3.81 21.80
CA ALA A 272 -23.17 -4.62 22.19
C ALA A 272 -22.91 -6.06 21.76
N ARG A 273 -23.03 -6.99 22.71
CA ARG A 273 -22.73 -8.41 22.53
C ARG A 273 -23.68 -9.01 21.49
N GLN A 274 -23.30 -8.97 20.21
CA GLN A 274 -24.00 -9.68 19.14
C GLN A 274 -23.34 -11.05 18.95
N GLU A 275 -24.17 -12.08 18.91
CA GLU A 275 -23.79 -13.50 18.83
C GLU A 275 -23.31 -13.93 17.44
N ALA A 276 -23.31 -13.04 16.46
CA ALA A 276 -22.87 -13.34 15.10
C ALA A 276 -21.34 -13.28 15.01
N GLN A 277 -20.64 -14.24 15.62
CA GLN A 277 -19.28 -14.56 15.21
C GLN A 277 -19.34 -15.06 13.77
N ALA A 278 -18.77 -14.30 12.83
CA ALA A 278 -18.30 -14.93 11.60
C ALA A 278 -17.32 -16.03 12.04
N ARG A 279 -17.73 -17.31 11.91
CA ARG A 279 -16.91 -18.49 12.20
C ARG A 279 -15.82 -18.59 11.15
N LEU A 280 -14.84 -17.70 11.26
CA LEU A 280 -13.67 -17.71 10.41
C LEU A 280 -12.75 -18.84 10.87
N PRO A 281 -12.10 -19.55 9.93
CA PRO A 281 -10.94 -20.36 10.23
C PRO A 281 -9.87 -19.50 10.88
N ILE A 282 -9.62 -19.73 12.16
CA ILE A 282 -8.55 -19.10 12.95
C ILE A 282 -7.49 -20.16 13.24
N ASP A 283 -6.23 -19.73 13.37
CA ASP A 283 -5.16 -20.61 13.81
C ASP A 283 -5.34 -21.04 15.27
N HIS A 284 -4.84 -22.23 15.63
CA HIS A 284 -5.08 -22.81 16.96
C HIS A 284 -4.54 -21.93 18.09
N ALA A 285 -3.42 -21.24 17.89
CA ALA A 285 -2.84 -20.36 18.90
C ALA A 285 -3.74 -19.14 19.15
N THR A 286 -4.19 -18.47 18.09
CA THR A 286 -5.10 -17.33 18.20
C THR A 286 -6.44 -17.76 18.80
N ASP A 287 -7.01 -18.90 18.40
CA ASP A 287 -8.26 -19.42 18.96
C ASP A 287 -8.13 -19.69 20.48
N ARG A 288 -7.05 -20.34 20.91
CA ARG A 288 -6.77 -20.57 22.34
C ARG A 288 -6.63 -19.26 23.12
N ILE A 289 -5.92 -18.26 22.59
CA ILE A 289 -5.79 -16.93 23.22
C ILE A 289 -7.15 -16.26 23.38
N LEU A 290 -8.00 -16.30 22.36
CA LEU A 290 -9.35 -15.74 22.44
C LEU A 290 -10.22 -16.50 23.46
N SER A 291 -10.08 -17.83 23.52
CA SER A 291 -10.80 -18.66 24.49
C SER A 291 -10.41 -18.31 25.94
N TRP A 292 -9.11 -18.10 26.20
CA TRP A 292 -8.61 -17.67 27.50
C TRP A 292 -9.12 -16.27 27.87
N MET A 293 -9.15 -15.34 26.93
CA MET A 293 -9.67 -13.98 27.16
C MET A 293 -11.15 -13.94 27.56
N ALA A 294 -11.92 -14.95 27.18
CA ALA A 294 -13.32 -15.12 27.57
C ALA A 294 -13.50 -15.74 28.97
N LEU A 295 -12.44 -16.31 29.57
CA LEU A 295 -12.50 -16.88 30.93
C LEU A 295 -12.54 -15.78 31.99
N SER A 296 -13.14 -16.10 33.14
CA SER A 296 -13.21 -15.20 34.30
C SER A 296 -13.00 -15.96 35.62
N GLY A 297 -12.40 -15.27 36.60
CA GLY A 297 -12.28 -15.71 37.99
C GLY A 297 -11.51 -17.03 38.15
N LYS A 298 -12.07 -17.97 38.92
CA LYS A 298 -11.42 -19.24 39.30
C LYS A 298 -11.00 -20.13 38.12
N ARG A 299 -11.55 -19.92 36.92
CA ARG A 299 -11.13 -20.67 35.72
C ARG A 299 -9.78 -20.18 35.19
N GLN A 300 -9.48 -18.89 35.32
CA GLN A 300 -8.19 -18.31 34.90
C GLN A 300 -7.03 -18.91 35.69
N GLU A 301 -7.23 -19.11 37.00
CA GLU A 301 -6.21 -19.66 37.90
C GLU A 301 -5.78 -21.08 37.50
N ARG A 302 -6.71 -21.91 37.03
CA ARG A 302 -6.44 -23.30 36.59
C ARG A 302 -5.61 -23.36 35.31
N GLU A 303 -5.71 -22.33 34.47
CA GLU A 303 -5.03 -22.27 33.17
C GLU A 303 -3.67 -21.57 33.26
N LEU A 304 -3.30 -20.99 34.42
CA LEU A 304 -2.03 -20.26 34.60
C LEU A 304 -0.80 -21.13 34.35
N ASP A 305 -0.82 -22.39 34.80
CA ASP A 305 0.31 -23.31 34.58
C ASP A 305 0.44 -23.65 33.08
N GLU A 306 -0.68 -23.81 32.39
CA GLU A 306 -0.69 -24.06 30.94
C GLU A 306 -0.19 -22.85 30.15
N LEU A 307 -0.64 -21.63 30.50
CA LEU A 307 -0.14 -20.38 29.93
C LEU A 307 1.38 -20.26 30.09
N GLN A 308 1.91 -20.60 31.27
CA GLN A 308 3.35 -20.58 31.52
C GLN A 308 4.09 -21.58 30.62
N GLN A 309 3.61 -22.82 30.53
CA GLN A 309 4.20 -23.85 29.66
C GLN A 309 4.18 -23.43 28.20
N ILE A 310 3.06 -22.89 27.71
CA ILE A 310 2.91 -22.46 26.32
C ILE A 310 3.80 -21.25 26.01
N SER A 311 3.92 -20.29 26.93
CA SER A 311 4.84 -19.15 26.77
C SER A 311 6.31 -19.58 26.59
N ALA A 312 6.69 -20.72 27.15
CA ALA A 312 8.03 -21.31 27.04
C ALA A 312 8.19 -22.28 25.86
N SER A 313 7.09 -22.71 25.25
CA SER A 313 7.09 -23.68 24.14
C SER A 313 7.74 -23.10 22.88
N SER A 314 8.37 -23.93 22.05
CA SER A 314 8.84 -23.56 20.71
C SER A 314 7.82 -23.85 19.62
N LEU A 315 6.70 -24.49 19.96
CA LEU A 315 5.64 -24.85 19.01
C LEU A 315 4.81 -23.64 18.57
N TRP A 316 4.81 -22.58 19.38
CA TRP A 316 4.06 -21.34 19.12
C TRP A 316 4.98 -20.26 18.55
N THR A 317 4.41 -19.36 17.75
CA THR A 317 5.15 -18.22 17.21
C THR A 317 5.66 -17.31 18.33
N ALA A 318 6.73 -16.55 18.06
CA ALA A 318 7.23 -15.58 19.04
C ALA A 318 6.13 -14.58 19.43
N GLU A 319 5.35 -14.13 18.44
CA GLU A 319 4.26 -13.18 18.62
C GLU A 319 3.18 -13.74 19.56
N ASP A 320 2.78 -15.00 19.40
CA ASP A 320 1.74 -15.61 20.25
C ASP A 320 2.26 -15.91 21.65
N ARG A 321 3.54 -16.29 21.81
CA ARG A 321 4.15 -16.49 23.14
C ARG A 321 4.21 -15.19 23.94
N THR A 322 4.52 -14.07 23.29
CA THR A 322 4.48 -12.74 23.92
C THR A 322 3.06 -12.44 24.41
N LYS A 323 2.02 -12.69 23.60
CA LYS A 323 0.62 -12.51 24.02
C LYS A 323 0.27 -13.38 25.24
N THR A 324 0.64 -14.65 25.22
CA THR A 324 0.43 -15.60 26.33
C THR A 324 1.13 -15.14 27.61
N LEU A 325 2.36 -14.61 27.50
CA LEU A 325 3.13 -14.11 28.64
C LEU A 325 2.50 -12.86 29.27
N VAL A 326 1.99 -11.94 28.44
CA VAL A 326 1.24 -10.76 28.93
C VAL A 326 -0.04 -11.18 29.65
N LEU A 327 -0.78 -12.17 29.12
CA LEU A 327 -1.96 -12.71 29.79
C LEU A 327 -1.63 -13.36 31.12
N TRP A 328 -0.57 -14.16 31.15
CA TRP A 328 -0.10 -14.78 32.37
C TRP A 328 0.25 -13.74 33.44
N LEU A 329 0.90 -12.63 33.06
CA LEU A 329 1.23 -11.55 34.00
C LEU A 329 -0.01 -10.87 34.56
N GLU A 330 -1.02 -10.59 33.74
CA GLU A 330 -2.25 -9.98 34.20
C GLU A 330 -3.04 -10.86 35.16
N TRP A 331 -3.16 -12.15 34.85
CA TRP A 331 -3.89 -13.09 35.71
C TRP A 331 -3.09 -13.45 36.96
N GLY A 332 -1.78 -13.62 36.80
CA GLY A 332 -0.85 -14.00 37.87
C GLY A 332 -0.75 -12.97 38.98
N ARG A 333 -1.04 -11.69 38.72
CA ARG A 333 -1.02 -10.61 39.73
C ARG A 333 -1.81 -10.92 40.99
N THR A 334 -2.88 -11.70 40.87
CA THR A 334 -3.76 -12.03 41.99
C THR A 334 -3.50 -13.38 42.63
N CYS A 335 -2.83 -14.30 41.91
CA CYS A 335 -2.73 -15.71 42.30
C CYS A 335 -1.29 -16.22 42.47
N ARG A 336 -0.27 -15.50 41.99
CA ARG A 336 1.12 -15.97 41.97
C ARG A 336 2.03 -15.12 42.85
N SER A 337 3.18 -15.69 43.22
CA SER A 337 4.17 -15.02 44.06
C SER A 337 4.80 -13.83 43.32
N THR A 338 5.24 -12.84 44.08
CA THR A 338 5.93 -11.66 43.53
C THR A 338 7.22 -12.04 42.80
N ASP A 339 7.89 -13.11 43.19
CA ASP A 339 9.14 -13.51 42.57
C ASP A 339 8.94 -14.15 41.20
N GLU A 340 7.89 -14.97 41.05
CA GLU A 340 7.48 -15.53 39.76
C GLU A 340 7.05 -14.43 38.78
N LEU A 341 6.25 -13.47 39.27
CA LEU A 341 5.81 -12.32 38.49
C LEU A 341 7.00 -11.48 37.99
N ARG A 342 7.98 -11.19 38.85
CA ARG A 342 9.22 -10.48 38.45
C ARG A 342 10.00 -11.27 37.40
N GLN A 343 10.11 -12.58 37.55
CA GLN A 343 10.83 -13.43 36.61
C GLN A 343 10.16 -13.41 35.22
N MET A 344 8.83 -13.50 35.17
CA MET A 344 8.08 -13.45 33.91
C MET A 344 8.10 -12.07 33.27
N ALA A 345 7.95 -10.99 34.05
CA ALA A 345 8.01 -9.63 33.54
C ALA A 345 9.37 -9.31 32.89
N ARG A 346 10.48 -9.79 33.47
CA ARG A 346 11.82 -9.63 32.90
C ARG A 346 11.97 -10.23 31.50
N ARG A 347 11.20 -11.27 31.15
CA ARG A 347 11.22 -11.86 29.80
C ARG A 347 10.62 -10.96 28.73
N LEU A 348 9.78 -9.99 29.11
CA LEU A 348 9.16 -9.02 28.19
C LEU A 348 9.94 -7.71 28.04
N LEU A 349 10.99 -7.47 28.84
CA LEU A 349 11.72 -6.19 28.81
C LEU A 349 12.38 -5.89 27.46
N ASN A 350 12.74 -6.93 26.70
CA ASN A 350 13.35 -6.78 25.38
C ASN A 350 12.31 -6.84 24.24
N ASP A 351 11.01 -6.93 24.55
CA ASP A 351 9.96 -6.97 23.54
C ASP A 351 9.65 -5.56 23.02
N ALA A 352 9.63 -5.40 21.69
CA ALA A 352 9.44 -4.09 21.06
C ALA A 352 8.07 -3.45 21.33
N ILE A 353 7.07 -4.24 21.76
CA ILE A 353 5.68 -3.79 21.93
C ILE A 353 5.31 -3.70 23.41
N PHE A 354 5.76 -4.66 24.23
CA PHE A 354 5.34 -4.79 25.62
C PHE A 354 6.42 -4.47 26.67
N ALA A 355 7.61 -3.99 26.27
CA ALA A 355 8.64 -3.57 27.22
C ALA A 355 8.12 -2.55 28.26
N GLY A 356 7.45 -1.49 27.80
CA GLY A 356 6.90 -0.47 28.71
C GLY A 356 5.83 -1.00 29.66
N TYR A 357 5.08 -2.03 29.26
CA TYR A 357 4.15 -2.73 30.15
C TYR A 357 4.88 -3.52 31.24
N ALA A 358 5.94 -4.23 30.85
CA ALA A 358 6.75 -5.02 31.77
C ALA A 358 7.45 -4.13 32.82
N GLU A 359 7.94 -2.96 32.41
CA GLU A 359 8.50 -1.94 33.31
C GLU A 359 7.46 -1.48 34.34
N GLN A 360 6.25 -1.11 33.90
CA GLN A 360 5.17 -0.73 34.80
C GLN A 360 4.79 -1.84 35.79
N VAL A 361 4.82 -3.11 35.36
CA VAL A 361 4.57 -4.24 36.26
C VAL A 361 5.67 -4.32 37.32
N LEU A 362 6.94 -4.21 36.93
CA LEU A 362 8.08 -4.29 37.84
C LEU A 362 8.12 -3.11 38.83
N GLU A 363 7.81 -1.89 38.37
CA GLU A 363 7.76 -0.70 39.22
C GLU A 363 6.71 -0.82 40.31
N ARG A 364 5.50 -1.29 39.98
CA ARG A 364 4.40 -1.50 40.94
C ARG A 364 4.69 -2.55 41.99
N MET A 365 5.67 -3.42 41.76
CA MET A 365 6.09 -4.48 42.69
C MET A 365 7.27 -4.08 43.58
N ASN A 366 7.86 -2.92 43.31
CA ASN A 366 8.93 -2.31 44.11
C ASN A 366 8.41 -1.18 45.01
N GLN A 367 7.16 -0.74 44.79
CA GLN A 367 6.37 0.10 45.70
C GLN A 367 5.64 -0.80 46.70
#